data_AF-A0A959JJ66-F1
#
_entry.id   AF-A0A959JJ66-F1
#
_cell.length_a   1.000
_cell.length_b   1.000
_cell.length_c   1.000
_cell.angle_alpha   90.00
_cell.angle_beta   90.00
_cell.angle_gamma   90.00
#
_symmetry.space_group_name_H-M   'P 1'
#
loop_
_entity.id
_entity.type
_entity.pdbx_description
1 polymer ?
#
loop_
_entity_poly.entity_id
_entity_poly.type
_entity_poly.pdbx_seq_one_letter_code
_entity_poly.pdbx_strand_id
1 'polypeptide(L)'
;AIQTWKEANPGARILPHIQLPVDVTLADGTVSTISTASQLRELQLDCGIKRMGKGHRILECMKPVFPFTLVFPDSTTQVVNDVEEMRMAISDWRAANPSVPGTTHIQFPYDVRLQDSTVVTVYSKEDVDAILSDCNVEPPYGPCIRVVFPITLNYPDGTGEEIADMQSLRDAIEAWNAAHPDDTTRPEIAFPHEIILPNGSTVTVDNKEQLAQFLRSCREQRPFIPNLLDNQCYQVIFPVSLEFADGSTAEVAGYQAYLQFLQAWHRSHAMGDRPPHIALPFDVLVNATNKVVTINEAADLIPILAKCIN
;
A
#
# COMPACT_ATOMS: atom_id res chain seq x y z
N ALA A 1 -23.06 -23.55 -6.30
CA ALA A 1 -21.81 -23.95 -6.97
C ALA A 1 -20.57 -23.34 -6.29
N ILE A 2 -20.33 -22.02 -6.35
CA ILE A 2 -19.14 -21.40 -5.70
C ILE A 2 -19.19 -21.52 -4.18
N GLN A 3 -20.35 -21.31 -3.56
CA GLN A 3 -20.52 -21.43 -2.11
C GLN A 3 -20.25 -22.87 -1.63
N THR A 4 -20.82 -23.84 -2.32
CA THR A 4 -20.59 -25.28 -2.13
C THR A 4 -19.12 -25.67 -2.33
N TRP A 5 -18.42 -25.07 -3.31
CA TRP A 5 -17.00 -25.31 -3.53
C TRP A 5 -16.13 -24.70 -2.42
N LYS A 6 -16.47 -23.50 -1.92
CA LYS A 6 -15.75 -22.85 -0.81
C LYS A 6 -15.84 -23.67 0.48
N GLU A 7 -17.02 -24.21 0.77
CA GLU A 7 -17.24 -25.10 1.91
C GLU A 7 -16.40 -26.39 1.81
N ALA A 8 -16.20 -26.90 0.60
CA ALA A 8 -15.37 -28.09 0.34
C ALA A 8 -13.86 -27.80 0.25
N ASN A 9 -13.43 -26.54 0.16
CA ASN A 9 -12.04 -26.14 -0.05
C ASN A 9 -11.60 -25.00 0.90
N PRO A 10 -11.63 -25.21 2.23
CA PRO A 10 -11.46 -24.15 3.23
C PRO A 10 -10.03 -23.56 3.32
N GLY A 11 -9.04 -24.23 2.69
CA GLY A 11 -7.65 -23.75 2.60
C GLY A 11 -7.24 -23.24 1.22
N ALA A 12 -8.16 -23.20 0.25
CA ALA A 12 -7.82 -22.77 -1.10
C ALA A 12 -7.60 -21.26 -1.14
N ARG A 13 -6.35 -20.86 -1.43
CA ARG A 13 -5.94 -19.46 -1.60
C ARG A 13 -6.36 -18.86 -2.95
N ILE A 14 -7.03 -19.64 -3.80
CA ILE A 14 -7.46 -19.27 -5.16
C ILE A 14 -8.95 -19.59 -5.29
N LEU A 15 -9.73 -18.62 -5.78
CA LEU A 15 -11.15 -18.83 -6.10
C LEU A 15 -11.28 -19.57 -7.44
N PRO A 16 -12.33 -20.39 -7.64
CA PRO A 16 -12.63 -20.95 -8.95
C PRO A 16 -12.87 -19.80 -9.93
N HIS A 17 -12.10 -19.78 -11.02
CA HIS A 17 -12.26 -18.80 -12.07
C HIS A 17 -13.51 -19.15 -12.89
N ILE A 18 -14.24 -18.12 -13.33
CA ILE A 18 -15.35 -18.31 -14.25
C ILE A 18 -14.75 -18.65 -15.61
N GLN A 19 -14.99 -19.87 -16.10
CA GLN A 19 -14.65 -20.21 -17.47
C GLN A 19 -15.65 -19.54 -18.41
N LEU A 20 -15.11 -18.78 -19.35
CA LEU A 20 -15.90 -18.15 -20.42
C LEU A 20 -15.97 -19.12 -21.61
N PRO A 21 -17.11 -19.21 -22.31
CA PRO A 21 -18.30 -18.37 -22.15
C PRO A 21 -19.19 -18.75 -20.96
N VAL A 22 -19.85 -17.76 -20.37
CA VAL A 22 -20.84 -17.92 -19.29
C VAL A 22 -22.12 -17.16 -19.62
N ASP A 23 -23.27 -17.76 -19.31
CA ASP A 23 -24.56 -17.07 -19.41
C ASP A 23 -24.88 -16.34 -18.09
N VAL A 24 -25.18 -15.04 -18.19
CA VAL A 24 -25.50 -14.16 -17.06
C VAL A 24 -26.94 -13.70 -17.17
N THR A 25 -27.73 -13.90 -16.12
CA THR A 25 -29.10 -13.34 -16.03
C THR A 25 -29.04 -11.91 -15.51
N LEU A 26 -29.62 -10.97 -16.26
CA LEU A 26 -29.68 -9.55 -15.93
C LEU A 26 -30.86 -9.24 -15.00
N ALA A 27 -30.87 -8.05 -14.41
CA ALA A 27 -31.91 -7.62 -13.47
C ALA A 27 -33.31 -7.53 -14.12
N ASP A 28 -33.38 -7.38 -15.45
CA ASP A 28 -34.62 -7.39 -16.23
C ASP A 28 -35.11 -8.80 -16.61
N GLY A 29 -34.39 -9.84 -16.18
CA GLY A 29 -34.70 -11.25 -16.45
C GLY A 29 -34.19 -11.76 -17.80
N THR A 30 -33.51 -10.94 -18.60
CA THR A 30 -32.87 -11.39 -19.85
C THR A 30 -31.58 -12.15 -19.55
N VAL A 31 -31.15 -13.01 -20.49
CA VAL A 31 -29.91 -13.78 -20.38
C VAL A 31 -28.93 -13.26 -21.43
N SER A 32 -27.73 -12.88 -20.99
CA SER A 32 -26.63 -12.42 -21.84
C SER A 32 -25.47 -13.41 -21.78
N THR A 33 -24.98 -13.86 -22.93
CA THR A 33 -23.80 -14.73 -23.04
C THR A 33 -22.52 -13.88 -23.05
N ILE A 34 -21.65 -14.12 -22.07
CA ILE A 34 -20.38 -13.44 -21.89
C ILE A 34 -19.25 -14.36 -22.30
N SER A 35 -18.57 -14.03 -23.39
CA SER A 35 -17.54 -14.89 -24.00
C SER A 35 -16.12 -14.39 -23.78
N THR A 36 -15.95 -13.15 -23.30
CA THR A 36 -14.65 -12.52 -23.07
C THR A 36 -14.61 -11.75 -21.75
N ALA A 37 -13.41 -11.57 -21.20
CA ALA A 37 -13.21 -10.79 -19.97
C ALA A 37 -13.63 -9.31 -20.15
N SER A 38 -13.49 -8.76 -21.37
CA SER A 38 -13.93 -7.40 -21.71
C SER A 38 -15.45 -7.27 -21.66
N GLN A 39 -16.19 -8.22 -22.23
CA GLN A 39 -17.67 -8.24 -22.14
C GLN A 39 -18.15 -8.38 -20.70
N LEU A 40 -17.48 -9.21 -19.90
CA LEU A 40 -17.80 -9.35 -18.48
C LEU A 40 -17.57 -8.02 -17.74
N ARG A 41 -16.50 -7.31 -18.09
CA ARG A 41 -16.14 -6.01 -17.51
C ARG A 41 -17.12 -4.91 -17.88
N GLU A 42 -17.50 -4.82 -19.16
CA GLU A 42 -18.52 -3.87 -19.63
C GLU A 42 -19.85 -4.12 -18.91
N LEU A 43 -20.27 -5.39 -18.84
CA LEU A 43 -21.48 -5.75 -18.13
C LEU A 43 -21.42 -5.37 -16.63
N GLN A 44 -20.27 -5.57 -15.98
CA GLN A 44 -20.07 -5.15 -14.58
C GLN A 44 -20.19 -3.63 -14.41
N LEU A 45 -19.64 -2.85 -15.34
CA LEU A 45 -19.74 -1.39 -15.34
C LEU A 45 -21.18 -0.92 -15.54
N ASP A 46 -21.90 -1.52 -16.47
CA ASP A 46 -23.33 -1.25 -16.71
C ASP A 46 -24.19 -1.62 -15.50
N CYS A 47 -23.84 -2.70 -14.79
CA CYS A 47 -24.47 -3.09 -13.52
C CYS A 47 -24.08 -2.19 -12.34
N GLY A 48 -23.31 -1.12 -12.55
CA GLY A 48 -22.86 -0.21 -11.51
C GLY A 48 -21.85 -0.85 -10.53
N ILE A 49 -21.30 -2.02 -10.86
CA ILE A 49 -20.30 -2.73 -10.07
C ILE A 49 -18.96 -2.01 -10.28
N LYS A 50 -18.73 -0.93 -9.52
CA LYS A 50 -17.42 -0.30 -9.42
C LYS A 50 -16.52 -1.26 -8.63
N ARG A 51 -15.47 -1.80 -9.25
CA ARG A 51 -14.47 -2.61 -8.52
C ARG A 51 -13.79 -1.74 -7.46
N MET A 52 -14.26 -1.83 -6.22
CA MET A 52 -13.49 -1.41 -5.05
C MET A 52 -12.50 -2.52 -4.69
N GLY A 53 -11.43 -2.64 -5.47
CA GLY A 53 -10.26 -3.43 -5.10
C GLY A 53 -9.12 -2.49 -4.70
N LYS A 54 -8.73 -2.48 -3.42
CA LYS A 54 -7.51 -1.81 -2.92
C LYS A 54 -6.23 -2.56 -3.37
N GLY A 55 -6.10 -2.86 -4.66
CA GLY A 55 -4.96 -3.55 -5.23
C GLY A 55 -4.27 -2.64 -6.26
N HIS A 56 -3.18 -2.00 -5.83
CA HIS A 56 -2.40 -1.01 -6.58
C HIS A 56 -3.24 0.17 -7.10
N ARG A 57 -2.97 1.37 -6.58
CA ARG A 57 -3.20 2.59 -7.36
C ARG A 57 -2.29 2.45 -8.59
N ILE A 58 -2.75 1.75 -9.64
CA ILE A 58 -2.37 2.13 -10.99
C ILE A 58 -2.93 3.54 -11.06
N LEU A 59 -2.03 4.49 -10.87
CA LEU A 59 -2.36 5.89 -10.71
C LEU A 59 -3.29 6.22 -11.86
N GLU A 60 -4.45 6.83 -11.59
CA GLU A 60 -5.37 7.18 -12.67
C GLU A 60 -4.67 8.01 -13.76
N CYS A 61 -3.58 8.68 -13.38
CA CYS A 61 -2.71 9.47 -14.23
C CYS A 61 -1.62 8.70 -15.01
N MET A 62 -1.28 7.45 -14.66
CA MET A 62 -0.22 6.67 -15.33
C MET A 62 -0.56 5.18 -15.33
N LYS A 63 -0.79 4.61 -16.52
CA LYS A 63 -1.14 3.20 -16.73
C LYS A 63 -0.12 2.52 -17.65
N PRO A 64 0.57 1.44 -17.23
CA PRO A 64 1.43 0.68 -18.13
C PRO A 64 0.67 0.21 -19.36
N VAL A 65 1.33 0.30 -20.52
CA VAL A 65 0.85 -0.21 -21.80
C VAL A 65 1.46 -1.59 -21.99
N PHE A 66 0.60 -2.58 -22.22
CA PHE A 66 1.04 -3.93 -22.53
C PHE A 66 1.45 -4.05 -24.02
N PRO A 67 2.38 -4.95 -24.36
CA PRO A 67 3.09 -5.87 -23.46
C PRO A 67 4.29 -5.20 -22.76
N PHE A 68 4.70 -5.75 -21.61
CA PHE A 68 5.96 -5.41 -20.95
C PHE A 68 6.57 -6.62 -20.24
N THR A 69 7.82 -6.49 -19.81
CA THR A 69 8.54 -7.55 -19.10
C THR A 69 8.53 -7.30 -17.60
N LEU A 70 8.15 -8.31 -16.83
CA LEU A 70 8.33 -8.35 -15.38
C LEU A 70 9.73 -8.85 -15.04
N VAL A 71 10.33 -8.28 -14.00
CA VAL A 71 11.55 -8.76 -13.35
C VAL A 71 11.19 -9.17 -11.92
N PHE A 72 11.47 -10.43 -11.59
CA PHE A 72 11.20 -11.01 -10.28
C PHE A 72 12.38 -10.80 -9.31
N PRO A 73 12.16 -10.96 -7.99
CA PRO A 73 13.23 -10.82 -7.00
C PRO A 73 14.45 -11.74 -7.19
N ASP A 74 14.30 -12.89 -7.85
CA ASP A 74 15.40 -13.79 -8.21
C ASP A 74 16.09 -13.40 -9.52
N SER A 75 15.79 -12.22 -10.07
CA SER A 75 16.25 -11.71 -11.38
C SER A 75 15.71 -12.48 -12.59
N THR A 76 14.82 -13.46 -12.42
CA THR A 76 14.11 -14.06 -13.56
C THR A 76 13.14 -13.07 -14.17
N THR A 77 12.77 -13.28 -15.42
CA THR A 77 11.90 -12.35 -16.16
C THR A 77 10.77 -13.06 -16.88
N GLN A 78 9.66 -12.36 -17.09
CA GLN A 78 8.50 -12.87 -17.84
C GLN A 78 7.80 -11.75 -18.59
N VAL A 79 7.62 -11.92 -19.90
CA VAL A 79 6.80 -11.02 -20.74
C VAL A 79 5.33 -11.28 -20.47
N VAL A 80 4.56 -10.21 -20.31
CA VAL A 80 3.12 -10.26 -20.04
C VAL A 80 2.39 -9.36 -21.03
N ASN A 81 1.33 -9.88 -21.65
CA ASN A 81 0.61 -9.23 -22.75
C ASN A 81 -0.68 -8.55 -22.30
N ASP A 82 -1.16 -8.85 -21.09
CA ASP A 82 -2.30 -8.19 -20.49
C ASP A 82 -2.26 -8.27 -18.95
N VAL A 83 -3.25 -7.66 -18.33
CA VAL A 83 -3.39 -7.59 -16.87
C VAL A 83 -3.53 -8.98 -16.24
N GLU A 84 -4.16 -9.93 -16.93
CA GLU A 84 -4.38 -11.28 -16.42
C GLU A 84 -3.08 -12.09 -16.45
N GLU A 85 -2.34 -12.04 -17.55
CA GLU A 85 -1.01 -12.64 -17.64
C GLU A 85 -0.06 -12.06 -16.59
N MET A 86 -0.08 -10.75 -16.38
CA MET A 86 0.69 -10.10 -15.32
C MET A 86 0.31 -10.62 -13.93
N ARG A 87 -0.98 -10.69 -13.63
CA ARG A 87 -1.48 -11.15 -12.33
C ARG A 87 -1.09 -12.61 -12.08
N MET A 88 -1.28 -13.48 -13.08
CA MET A 88 -0.92 -14.90 -12.99
C MET A 88 0.58 -15.06 -12.80
N ALA A 89 1.40 -14.39 -13.61
CA ALA A 89 2.86 -14.43 -13.52
C ALA A 89 3.37 -14.08 -12.10
N ILE A 90 2.87 -12.99 -11.51
CA ILE A 90 3.26 -12.56 -10.16
C ILE A 90 2.78 -13.57 -9.10
N SER A 91 1.54 -14.03 -9.22
CA SER A 91 0.95 -14.99 -8.28
C SER A 91 1.67 -16.33 -8.28
N ASP A 92 1.92 -16.89 -9.47
CA ASP A 92 2.56 -18.19 -9.65
C ASP A 92 4.01 -18.15 -9.18
N TRP A 93 4.75 -17.09 -9.52
CA TRP A 93 6.12 -16.92 -9.06
C TRP A 93 6.18 -16.80 -7.53
N ARG A 94 5.27 -16.05 -6.90
CA ARG A 94 5.21 -15.93 -5.42
C ARG A 94 4.83 -17.23 -4.73
N ALA A 95 3.93 -18.01 -5.31
CA ALA A 95 3.55 -19.31 -4.78
C ALA A 95 4.71 -20.32 -4.85
N ALA A 96 5.52 -20.25 -5.91
CA ALA A 96 6.73 -21.07 -6.07
C ALA A 96 7.90 -20.60 -5.20
N ASN A 97 7.95 -19.31 -4.84
CA ASN A 97 9.06 -18.68 -4.12
C ASN A 97 8.63 -17.99 -2.81
N PRO A 98 8.03 -18.71 -1.83
CA PRO A 98 7.45 -18.11 -0.63
C PRO A 98 8.48 -17.49 0.33
N SER A 99 9.75 -17.91 0.24
CA SER A 99 10.84 -17.47 1.13
C SER A 99 11.76 -16.43 0.51
N VAL A 100 11.56 -16.04 -0.75
CA VAL A 100 12.40 -15.05 -1.43
C VAL A 100 11.88 -13.64 -1.12
N PRO A 101 12.65 -12.81 -0.40
CA PRO A 101 12.27 -11.43 -0.10
C PRO A 101 12.35 -10.54 -1.37
N GLY A 102 11.89 -9.30 -1.29
CA GLY A 102 11.90 -8.35 -2.41
C GLY A 102 10.58 -8.32 -3.19
N THR A 103 10.49 -7.47 -4.22
CA THR A 103 9.26 -7.19 -4.99
C THR A 103 9.49 -7.25 -6.50
N THR A 104 8.52 -7.79 -7.25
CA THR A 104 8.50 -7.75 -8.73
C THR A 104 8.38 -6.31 -9.23
N HIS A 105 9.14 -5.95 -10.28
CA HIS A 105 9.05 -4.67 -10.96
C HIS A 105 9.00 -4.84 -12.49
N ILE A 106 8.67 -3.78 -13.22
CA ILE A 106 8.70 -3.79 -14.70
C ILE A 106 10.15 -3.52 -15.16
N GLN A 107 10.59 -4.21 -16.20
CA GLN A 107 11.88 -3.96 -16.84
C GLN A 107 11.80 -2.68 -17.69
N PHE A 108 12.78 -1.79 -17.53
CA PHE A 108 12.91 -0.66 -18.44
C PHE A 108 13.53 -1.09 -19.78
N PRO A 109 13.17 -0.43 -20.89
CA PRO A 109 12.11 0.57 -21.01
C PRO A 109 10.71 -0.06 -21.14
N TYR A 110 9.67 0.68 -20.76
CA TYR A 110 8.27 0.29 -20.97
C TYR A 110 7.39 1.51 -21.25
N ASP A 111 6.25 1.30 -21.90
CA ASP A 111 5.34 2.38 -22.25
C ASP A 111 4.29 2.59 -21.14
N VAL A 112 3.93 3.85 -20.91
CA VAL A 112 2.81 4.25 -20.04
C VAL A 112 1.86 5.16 -20.79
N ARG A 113 0.57 5.01 -20.53
CA ARG A 113 -0.48 5.92 -20.96
C ARG A 113 -0.82 6.87 -19.82
N LEU A 114 -0.73 8.16 -20.11
CA LEU A 114 -1.03 9.26 -19.20
C LEU A 114 -2.53 9.57 -19.12
N GLN A 115 -2.92 10.49 -18.23
CA GLN A 115 -4.32 10.88 -18.02
C GLN A 115 -4.98 11.49 -19.28
N ASP A 116 -4.20 12.25 -20.06
CA ASP A 116 -4.61 12.86 -21.32
C ASP A 116 -4.64 11.86 -22.48
N SER A 117 -4.41 10.56 -22.20
CA SER A 117 -4.28 9.46 -23.16
C SER A 117 -3.02 9.47 -24.01
N THR A 118 -2.05 10.37 -23.76
CA THR A 118 -0.73 10.35 -24.40
C THR A 118 0.05 9.11 -23.94
N VAL A 119 0.78 8.48 -24.86
CA VAL A 119 1.68 7.36 -24.55
C VAL A 119 3.11 7.87 -24.52
N VAL A 120 3.82 7.58 -23.43
CA VAL A 120 5.21 7.96 -23.19
C VAL A 120 6.00 6.71 -22.86
N THR A 121 7.22 6.60 -23.40
CA THR A 121 8.17 5.55 -23.04
C THR A 121 8.97 5.96 -21.82
N VAL A 122 9.02 5.09 -20.83
CA VAL A 122 9.75 5.25 -19.57
C VAL A 122 11.06 4.47 -19.67
N TYR A 123 12.20 5.14 -19.56
CA TYR A 123 13.53 4.53 -19.68
C TYR A 123 14.20 4.30 -18.32
N SER A 124 13.74 4.97 -17.28
CA SER A 124 14.39 5.00 -15.98
C SER A 124 13.41 5.24 -14.84
N LYS A 125 13.89 5.09 -13.60
CA LYS A 125 13.09 5.43 -12.42
C LYS A 125 12.85 6.94 -12.33
N GLU A 126 13.81 7.73 -12.78
CA GLU A 126 13.74 9.18 -12.83
C GLU A 126 12.58 9.64 -13.75
N ASP A 127 12.36 8.94 -14.87
CA ASP A 127 11.21 9.19 -15.75
C ASP A 127 9.87 8.89 -15.05
N VAL A 128 9.82 7.81 -14.27
CA VAL A 128 8.64 7.50 -13.45
C VAL A 128 8.40 8.62 -12.44
N ASP A 129 9.42 9.01 -11.68
CA ASP A 129 9.29 10.05 -10.65
C ASP A 129 8.90 11.41 -11.26
N ALA A 130 9.41 11.74 -12.45
CA ALA A 130 9.01 12.94 -13.19
C ALA A 130 7.54 12.89 -13.63
N ILE A 131 7.10 11.77 -14.21
CA ILE A 131 5.70 11.56 -14.60
C ILE A 131 4.78 11.64 -13.37
N LEU A 132 5.19 11.06 -12.23
CA LEU A 132 4.43 11.10 -10.98
C LEU A 132 4.36 12.50 -10.35
N SER A 133 5.43 13.28 -10.49
CA SER A 133 5.46 14.69 -10.09
C SER A 133 4.48 15.51 -10.91
N ASP A 134 4.47 15.34 -12.23
CA ASP A 134 3.56 16.04 -13.15
C ASP A 134 2.10 15.59 -12.98
N CYS A 135 1.90 14.33 -12.59
CA CYS A 135 0.62 13.76 -12.27
C CYS A 135 -0.07 14.41 -11.04
N ASN A 136 0.62 15.27 -10.29
CA ASN A 136 0.17 15.82 -9.00
C ASN A 136 -0.36 14.74 -8.04
N VAL A 137 0.07 13.48 -8.23
CA VAL A 137 -0.05 12.43 -7.23
C VAL A 137 1.18 12.50 -6.36
N GLU A 138 1.43 13.68 -5.80
CA GLU A 138 1.99 13.66 -4.47
C GLU A 138 1.01 12.81 -3.63
N PRO A 139 1.46 11.80 -2.87
CA PRO A 139 0.63 11.35 -1.77
C PRO A 139 0.22 12.63 -1.04
N PRO A 140 -1.05 12.78 -0.60
CA PRO A 140 -1.55 14.05 -0.08
C PRO A 140 -0.66 14.66 1.00
N TYR A 141 0.26 13.87 1.56
CA TYR A 141 1.48 14.34 2.21
C TYR A 141 2.68 13.47 1.75
N GLY A 142 3.69 14.06 1.09
CA GLY A 142 5.01 13.45 0.87
C GLY A 142 5.69 12.95 2.16
N PRO A 143 6.93 12.45 2.15
CA PRO A 143 7.68 12.31 3.40
C PRO A 143 7.80 13.67 4.09
N CYS A 144 7.67 13.69 5.43
CA CYS A 144 7.70 14.94 6.21
C CYS A 144 9.00 15.71 6.03
N ILE A 145 10.08 14.96 5.88
CA ILE A 145 11.42 15.46 5.70
C ILE A 145 12.08 14.50 4.73
N ARG A 146 12.90 15.01 3.81
CA ARG A 146 13.76 14.19 2.95
C ARG A 146 15.21 14.37 3.38
N VAL A 147 15.99 13.32 3.34
CA VAL A 147 17.44 13.40 3.60
C VAL A 147 18.13 13.85 2.30
N VAL A 148 19.11 14.74 2.41
CA VAL A 148 19.99 15.11 1.31
C VAL A 148 21.14 14.12 1.27
N PHE A 149 21.37 13.52 0.12
CA PHE A 149 22.48 12.62 -0.11
C PHE A 149 23.68 13.38 -0.70
N PRO A 150 24.91 12.90 -0.50
CA PRO A 150 25.28 11.67 0.22
C PRO A 150 25.18 11.82 1.75
N ILE A 151 25.02 10.68 2.44
CA ILE A 151 25.04 10.62 3.91
C ILE A 151 26.02 9.58 4.41
N THR A 152 26.49 9.72 5.65
CA THR A 152 27.23 8.65 6.32
C THR A 152 26.30 7.82 7.18
N LEU A 153 26.31 6.50 7.01
CA LEU A 153 25.60 5.53 7.84
C LEU A 153 26.59 4.90 8.83
N ASN A 154 26.33 5.03 10.12
CA ASN A 154 27.11 4.40 11.19
C ASN A 154 26.43 3.09 11.60
N TYR A 155 27.18 2.00 11.59
CA TYR A 155 26.72 0.69 12.02
C TYR A 155 26.97 0.47 13.53
N PRO A 156 26.15 -0.36 14.21
CA PRO A 156 26.33 -0.70 15.62
C PRO A 156 27.70 -1.30 15.98
N ASP A 157 28.39 -1.93 15.02
CA ASP A 157 29.74 -2.49 15.20
C ASP A 157 30.87 -1.43 15.21
N GLY A 158 30.50 -0.15 15.04
CA GLY A 158 31.43 0.98 15.01
C GLY A 158 32.01 1.28 13.63
N THR A 159 31.63 0.55 12.59
CA THR A 159 31.97 0.89 11.20
C THR A 159 31.04 1.96 10.64
N GLY A 160 31.43 2.58 9.53
CA GLY A 160 30.59 3.55 8.82
C GLY A 160 30.86 3.56 7.33
N GLU A 161 29.84 3.93 6.57
CA GLU A 161 29.84 3.91 5.10
C GLU A 161 29.18 5.17 4.54
N GLU A 162 29.69 5.69 3.41
CA GLU A 162 29.03 6.76 2.66
C GLU A 162 27.99 6.17 1.72
N ILE A 163 26.76 6.65 1.84
CA ILE A 163 25.60 6.23 1.07
C ILE A 163 25.25 7.32 0.08
N ALA A 164 25.25 6.97 -1.21
CA ALA A 164 25.09 7.92 -2.31
C ALA A 164 23.63 8.31 -2.60
N ASP A 165 22.68 7.43 -2.31
CA ASP A 165 21.26 7.64 -2.60
C ASP A 165 20.33 6.78 -1.73
N MET A 166 19.02 7.00 -1.89
CA MET A 166 17.98 6.26 -1.16
C MET A 166 17.97 4.76 -1.45
N GLN A 167 18.42 4.31 -2.62
CA GLN A 167 18.43 2.89 -2.96
C GLN A 167 19.59 2.20 -2.24
N SER A 168 20.78 2.79 -2.31
CA SER A 168 21.98 2.37 -1.59
C SER A 168 21.74 2.31 -0.07
N LEU A 169 20.97 3.26 0.49
CA LEU A 169 20.58 3.24 1.90
C LEU A 169 19.72 2.02 2.25
N ARG A 170 18.76 1.66 1.38
CA ARG A 170 17.89 0.50 1.60
C ARG A 170 18.70 -0.80 1.53
N ASP A 171 19.53 -0.92 0.50
CA ASP A 171 20.36 -2.10 0.28
C ASP A 171 21.33 -2.32 1.46
N ALA A 172 21.94 -1.25 1.97
CA ALA A 172 22.80 -1.29 3.16
C ALA A 172 22.06 -1.75 4.43
N ILE A 173 20.86 -1.21 4.68
CA ILE A 173 20.04 -1.60 5.83
C ILE A 173 19.55 -3.04 5.72
N GLU A 174 19.14 -3.48 4.52
CA GLU A 174 18.70 -4.85 4.26
C GLU A 174 19.83 -5.85 4.47
N ALA A 175 21.02 -5.56 3.94
CA ALA A 175 22.22 -6.36 4.15
C ALA A 175 22.58 -6.46 5.63
N TRP A 176 22.52 -5.36 6.38
CA TRP A 176 22.76 -5.36 7.83
C TRP A 176 21.77 -6.26 8.58
N ASN A 177 20.47 -6.12 8.31
CA ASN A 177 19.44 -6.92 8.96
C ASN A 177 19.56 -8.41 8.63
N ALA A 178 19.92 -8.76 7.40
CA ALA A 178 20.14 -10.14 6.98
C ALA A 178 21.35 -10.77 7.68
N ALA A 179 22.41 -9.98 7.91
CA ALA A 179 23.59 -10.43 8.64
C ALA A 179 23.39 -10.50 10.16
N HIS A 180 22.42 -9.76 10.71
CA HIS A 180 22.17 -9.64 12.16
C HIS A 180 20.69 -9.92 12.53
N PRO A 181 20.19 -11.14 12.31
CA PRO A 181 18.76 -11.47 12.47
C PRO A 181 18.25 -11.35 13.91
N ASP A 182 19.13 -11.51 14.91
CA ASP A 182 18.79 -11.45 16.34
C ASP A 182 19.14 -10.10 16.99
N ASP A 183 19.71 -9.16 16.24
CA ASP A 183 20.12 -7.86 16.77
C ASP A 183 18.95 -6.85 16.75
N THR A 184 18.82 -6.11 17.85
CA THR A 184 17.80 -5.06 18.00
C THR A 184 18.37 -3.67 17.75
N THR A 185 19.69 -3.55 17.66
CA THR A 185 20.40 -2.32 17.34
C THR A 185 20.39 -2.08 15.83
N ARG A 186 20.34 -0.81 15.44
CA ARG A 186 20.15 -0.40 14.05
C ARG A 186 21.23 0.56 13.59
N PRO A 187 21.62 0.52 12.32
CA PRO A 187 22.45 1.56 11.74
C PRO A 187 21.78 2.93 11.86
N GLU A 188 22.57 3.96 12.13
CA GLU A 188 22.11 5.33 12.32
C GLU A 188 22.81 6.28 11.34
N ILE A 189 22.07 7.26 10.81
CA ILE A 189 22.67 8.32 9.99
C ILE A 189 23.55 9.20 10.88
N ALA A 190 24.79 9.42 10.47
CA ALA A 190 25.73 10.29 11.17
C ALA A 190 25.22 11.74 11.21
N PHE A 191 25.57 12.43 12.29
CA PHE A 191 25.40 13.87 12.39
C PHE A 191 26.74 14.57 12.21
N PRO A 192 26.78 15.78 11.62
CA PRO A 192 25.64 16.48 11.02
C PRO A 192 25.25 15.92 9.64
N HIS A 193 23.99 16.08 9.23
CA HIS A 193 23.52 15.81 7.87
C HIS A 193 22.45 16.83 7.43
N GLU A 194 22.23 16.94 6.13
CA GLU A 194 21.25 17.85 5.57
C GLU A 194 19.89 17.18 5.33
N ILE A 195 18.83 17.96 5.51
CA ILE A 195 17.47 17.56 5.23
C ILE A 195 16.72 18.62 4.42
N ILE A 196 15.76 18.20 3.61
CA ILE A 196 14.81 19.06 2.90
C ILE A 196 13.46 19.02 3.62
N LEU A 197 12.98 20.20 4.02
CA LEU A 197 11.69 20.41 4.68
C LEU A 197 10.53 20.43 3.66
N PRO A 198 9.24 20.34 4.09
CA PRO A 198 8.10 20.33 3.18
C PRO A 198 7.98 21.57 2.29
N ASN A 199 8.46 22.72 2.77
CA ASN A 199 8.51 23.97 2.02
C ASN A 199 9.65 24.02 0.98
N GLY A 200 10.43 22.94 0.84
CA GLY A 200 11.55 22.84 -0.07
C GLY A 200 12.88 23.40 0.45
N SER A 201 12.93 24.01 1.65
CA SER A 201 14.18 24.54 2.19
C SER A 201 15.07 23.43 2.74
N THR A 202 16.37 23.51 2.44
CA THR A 202 17.39 22.63 3.01
C THR A 202 17.92 23.20 4.33
N VAL A 203 18.05 22.35 5.35
CA VAL A 203 18.63 22.70 6.65
C VAL A 203 19.61 21.62 7.12
N THR A 204 20.69 22.05 7.76
CA THR A 204 21.61 21.13 8.45
C THR A 204 21.04 20.74 9.80
N VAL A 205 21.14 19.45 10.10
CA VAL A 205 20.74 18.85 11.38
C VAL A 205 21.99 18.37 12.07
N ASP A 206 22.26 18.90 13.25
CA ASP A 206 23.49 18.69 14.00
C ASP A 206 23.39 17.56 15.03
N ASN A 207 22.17 17.18 15.43
CA ASN A 207 21.93 16.15 16.44
C ASN A 207 20.50 15.57 16.38
N LYS A 208 20.29 14.50 17.15
CA LYS A 208 19.00 13.79 17.25
C LYS A 208 17.88 14.68 17.78
N GLU A 209 18.18 15.58 18.71
CA GLU A 209 17.20 16.48 19.32
C GLU A 209 16.64 17.46 18.29
N GLN A 210 17.52 18.05 17.46
CA GLN A 210 17.14 18.96 16.38
C GLN A 210 16.34 18.23 15.30
N LEU A 211 16.75 17.00 14.92
CA LEU A 211 15.97 16.16 14.00
C LEU A 211 14.56 15.92 14.55
N ALA A 212 14.45 15.58 15.84
CA ALA A 212 13.18 15.33 16.49
C ALA A 212 12.29 16.58 16.53
N GLN A 213 12.86 17.78 16.65
CA GLN A 213 12.11 19.03 16.59
C GLN A 213 11.54 19.27 15.18
N PHE A 214 12.35 19.10 14.13
CA PHE A 214 11.87 19.22 12.75
C PHE A 214 10.76 18.21 12.44
N LEU A 215 10.91 16.96 12.90
CA LEU A 215 9.89 15.92 12.73
C LEU A 215 8.58 16.26 13.46
N ARG A 216 8.65 16.82 14.67
CA ARG A 216 7.46 17.26 15.42
C ARG A 216 6.74 18.41 14.72
N SER A 217 7.47 19.48 14.39
CA SER A 217 6.93 20.64 13.70
C SER A 217 6.26 20.25 12.38
N CYS A 218 6.88 19.35 11.61
CA CYS A 218 6.30 18.88 10.37
C CYS A 218 5.04 18.03 10.57
N ARG A 219 4.96 17.21 11.65
CA ARG A 219 3.76 16.44 11.99
C ARG A 219 2.58 17.34 12.41
N GLU A 220 2.85 18.40 13.15
CA GLU A 220 1.83 19.37 13.62
C GLU A 220 1.21 20.17 12.48
N GLN A 221 1.94 20.40 11.38
CA GLN A 221 1.46 21.15 10.22
C GLN A 221 0.67 20.29 9.21
N ARG A 222 0.59 18.97 9.42
CA ARG A 222 -0.27 18.10 8.61
C ARG A 222 -1.69 18.09 9.18
N PRO A 223 -2.75 18.05 8.34
CA PRO A 223 -4.07 17.67 8.79
C PRO A 223 -3.94 16.35 9.56
N PHE A 224 -4.14 16.43 10.86
CA PHE A 224 -4.12 15.28 11.74
C PHE A 224 -5.28 14.40 11.30
N ILE A 225 -4.99 13.37 10.51
CA ILE A 225 -5.88 12.21 10.40
C ILE A 225 -5.64 11.50 11.72
N PRO A 226 -6.56 11.62 12.68
CA PRO A 226 -6.35 10.99 13.95
C PRO A 226 -6.18 9.50 13.75
N ASN A 227 -5.42 8.85 14.64
CA ASN A 227 -5.43 7.41 14.67
C ASN A 227 -6.91 6.97 14.74
N LEU A 228 -7.32 6.04 13.86
CA LEU A 228 -8.71 5.63 13.69
C LEU A 228 -9.37 5.31 15.04
N LEU A 229 -8.58 4.87 16.02
CA LEU A 229 -9.01 4.49 17.36
C LEU A 229 -8.60 5.45 18.49
N ASP A 230 -7.74 6.43 18.22
CA ASP A 230 -7.28 7.39 19.23
C ASP A 230 -7.44 8.82 18.70
N ASN A 231 -8.67 9.33 18.87
CA ASN A 231 -9.07 10.63 18.34
C ASN A 231 -10.19 11.28 19.14
N GLN A 232 -10.28 12.62 19.03
CA GLN A 232 -11.30 13.41 19.72
C GLN A 232 -12.60 13.56 18.92
N CYS A 233 -12.66 13.06 17.68
CA CYS A 233 -13.79 13.23 16.77
C CYS A 233 -14.91 12.22 16.97
N TYR A 234 -14.53 10.96 17.10
CA TYR A 234 -15.43 9.83 17.17
C TYR A 234 -14.76 8.67 17.90
N GLN A 235 -15.58 7.79 18.46
CA GLN A 235 -15.14 6.55 19.09
C GLN A 235 -15.60 5.39 18.23
N VAL A 236 -14.68 4.50 17.85
CA VAL A 236 -15.06 3.26 17.18
C VAL A 236 -15.83 2.38 18.15
N ILE A 237 -17.00 1.90 17.71
CA ILE A 237 -17.85 1.00 18.49
C ILE A 237 -17.35 -0.41 18.26
N PHE A 238 -16.96 -1.06 19.35
CA PHE A 238 -16.56 -2.46 19.35
C PHE A 238 -17.78 -3.37 19.60
N PRO A 239 -17.76 -4.63 19.14
CA PRO A 239 -16.66 -5.31 18.45
C PRO A 239 -16.43 -4.81 17.02
N VAL A 240 -15.19 -4.93 16.54
CA VAL A 240 -14.87 -4.70 15.12
C VAL A 240 -14.20 -5.92 14.52
N SER A 241 -14.40 -6.11 13.22
CA SER A 241 -13.77 -7.17 12.47
C SER A 241 -12.45 -6.67 11.87
N LEU A 242 -11.37 -7.45 11.98
CA LEU A 242 -10.08 -7.19 11.37
C LEU A 242 -9.95 -8.03 10.11
N GLU A 243 -9.75 -7.40 8.96
CA GLU A 243 -9.52 -8.05 7.68
C GLU A 243 -8.02 -8.18 7.40
N PHE A 244 -7.59 -9.43 7.19
CA PHE A 244 -6.22 -9.82 6.86
C PHE A 244 -5.97 -9.74 5.35
N ALA A 245 -4.70 -9.79 4.96
CA ALA A 245 -4.32 -9.73 3.55
C ALA A 245 -4.87 -10.89 2.70
N ASP A 246 -5.18 -12.03 3.34
CA ASP A 246 -5.83 -13.19 2.72
C ASP A 246 -7.36 -13.08 2.66
N GLY A 247 -7.92 -11.95 3.11
CA GLY A 247 -9.37 -11.69 3.18
C GLY A 247 -10.08 -12.43 4.31
N SER A 248 -9.36 -13.19 5.13
CA SER A 248 -9.92 -13.72 6.37
C SER A 248 -10.22 -12.58 7.34
N THR A 249 -11.12 -12.83 8.28
CA THR A 249 -11.50 -11.85 9.28
C THR A 249 -11.40 -12.40 10.69
N ALA A 250 -10.94 -11.61 11.65
CA ALA A 250 -11.00 -11.91 13.07
C ALA A 250 -11.68 -10.79 13.84
N GLU A 251 -12.60 -11.14 14.73
CA GLU A 251 -13.26 -10.15 15.58
C GLU A 251 -12.36 -9.76 16.76
N VAL A 252 -12.29 -8.46 17.04
CA VAL A 252 -11.71 -7.93 18.27
C VAL A 252 -12.80 -7.24 19.09
N ALA A 253 -12.95 -7.68 20.33
CA ALA A 253 -14.06 -7.28 21.20
C ALA A 253 -13.90 -5.89 21.84
N GLY A 254 -12.72 -5.25 21.71
CA GLY A 254 -12.45 -3.99 22.36
C GLY A 254 -11.09 -3.39 22.00
N TYR A 255 -10.93 -2.10 22.32
CA TYR A 255 -9.71 -1.34 22.04
C TYR A 255 -8.44 -1.99 22.62
N GLN A 256 -8.51 -2.48 23.87
CA GLN A 256 -7.37 -3.16 24.51
C GLN A 256 -6.99 -4.45 23.78
N ALA A 257 -7.97 -5.24 23.34
CA ALA A 257 -7.73 -6.46 22.57
C ALA A 257 -7.11 -6.14 21.20
N TYR A 258 -7.54 -5.05 20.56
CA TYR A 258 -6.94 -4.56 19.32
C TYR A 258 -5.47 -4.13 19.49
N LEU A 259 -5.14 -3.39 20.56
CA LEU A 259 -3.74 -3.00 20.82
C LEU A 259 -2.84 -4.22 21.09
N GLN A 260 -3.33 -5.18 21.88
CA GLN A 260 -2.61 -6.43 22.14
C GLN A 260 -2.38 -7.22 20.85
N PHE A 261 -3.39 -7.26 19.98
CA PHE A 261 -3.29 -7.86 18.65
C PHE A 261 -2.18 -7.20 17.82
N LEU A 262 -2.16 -5.87 17.69
CA LEU A 262 -1.12 -5.16 16.92
C LEU A 262 0.29 -5.37 17.49
N GLN A 263 0.42 -5.34 18.82
CA GLN A 263 1.70 -5.61 19.50
C GLN A 263 2.18 -7.05 19.28
N ALA A 264 1.28 -8.02 19.25
CA ALA A 264 1.60 -9.40 18.90
C ALA A 264 2.02 -9.50 17.42
N TRP A 265 1.26 -8.89 16.51
CA TRP A 265 1.56 -8.87 15.08
C TRP A 265 2.95 -8.31 14.79
N HIS A 266 3.29 -7.14 15.33
CA HIS A 266 4.58 -6.48 15.10
C HIS A 266 5.77 -7.27 15.65
N ARG A 267 5.56 -8.17 16.62
CA ARG A 267 6.61 -9.05 17.17
C ARG A 267 6.85 -10.30 16.31
N SER A 268 5.87 -10.71 15.52
CA SER A 268 5.91 -11.98 14.78
C SER A 268 5.98 -11.83 13.26
N HIS A 269 6.09 -10.60 12.73
CA HIS A 269 6.09 -10.32 11.30
C HIS A 269 7.25 -9.39 10.91
N ALA A 270 7.67 -9.46 9.64
CA ALA A 270 8.83 -8.73 9.16
C ALA A 270 8.54 -7.22 9.04
N MET A 271 9.61 -6.41 9.04
CA MET A 271 9.49 -4.97 8.87
C MET A 271 8.96 -4.64 7.47
N GLY A 272 7.72 -4.12 7.40
CA GLY A 272 7.02 -3.83 6.15
C GLY A 272 5.73 -4.66 5.96
N ASP A 273 5.57 -5.74 6.72
CA ASP A 273 4.33 -6.52 6.77
C ASP A 273 3.22 -5.67 7.38
N ARG A 274 2.18 -5.42 6.59
CA ARG A 274 1.05 -4.59 7.02
C ARG A 274 0.15 -5.40 7.96
N PRO A 275 -0.18 -4.91 9.16
CA PRO A 275 -1.17 -5.54 10.01
C PRO A 275 -2.55 -5.56 9.35
N PRO A 276 -3.45 -6.49 9.73
CA PRO A 276 -4.83 -6.43 9.29
C PRO A 276 -5.48 -5.13 9.74
N HIS A 277 -6.45 -4.70 8.96
CA HIS A 277 -7.13 -3.42 9.14
C HIS A 277 -8.58 -3.65 9.54
N ILE A 278 -9.24 -2.66 10.15
CA ILE A 278 -10.66 -2.78 10.48
C ILE A 278 -11.46 -2.92 9.17
N ALA A 279 -12.24 -3.99 9.08
CA ALA A 279 -13.13 -4.29 7.98
C ALA A 279 -14.28 -3.29 7.93
N LEU A 280 -14.72 -2.97 6.73
CA LEU A 280 -15.93 -2.20 6.50
C LEU A 280 -17.13 -3.15 6.34
N PRO A 281 -18.34 -2.77 6.77
CA PRO A 281 -18.63 -1.56 7.54
C PRO A 281 -18.31 -1.72 9.03
N PHE A 282 -18.07 -0.61 9.72
CA PHE A 282 -17.98 -0.54 11.18
C PHE A 282 -18.67 0.72 11.69
N ASP A 283 -19.08 0.73 12.96
CA ASP A 283 -19.78 1.87 13.55
C ASP A 283 -18.85 2.77 14.35
N VAL A 284 -19.13 4.07 14.31
CA VAL A 284 -18.49 5.07 15.17
C VAL A 284 -19.54 5.90 15.90
N LEU A 285 -19.25 6.26 17.15
CA LEU A 285 -19.97 7.27 17.91
C LEU A 285 -19.31 8.63 17.67
N VAL A 286 -19.96 9.55 16.97
CA VAL A 286 -19.43 10.89 16.71
C VAL A 286 -19.54 11.75 17.96
N ASN A 287 -18.43 12.12 18.57
CA ASN A 287 -18.37 12.81 19.88
C ASN A 287 -19.15 14.14 19.87
N ALA A 288 -19.04 14.93 18.80
CA ALA A 288 -19.70 16.24 18.70
C ALA A 288 -21.24 16.16 18.70
N THR A 289 -21.81 15.02 18.27
CA THR A 289 -23.27 14.87 18.11
C THR A 289 -23.86 13.74 18.93
N ASN A 290 -23.03 12.91 19.56
CA ASN A 290 -23.39 11.63 20.17
C ASN A 290 -24.24 10.73 19.26
N LYS A 291 -24.07 10.85 17.94
CA LYS A 291 -24.77 9.99 16.97
C LYS A 291 -23.87 8.86 16.52
N VAL A 292 -24.46 7.67 16.42
CA VAL A 292 -23.83 6.52 15.78
C VAL A 292 -23.91 6.71 14.26
N VAL A 293 -22.77 6.55 13.59
CA VAL A 293 -22.64 6.58 12.15
C VAL A 293 -21.93 5.32 11.70
N THR A 294 -22.52 4.62 10.75
CA THR A 294 -21.90 3.47 10.10
C THR A 294 -20.96 3.96 9.01
N ILE A 295 -19.71 3.54 9.10
CA ILE A 295 -18.65 3.79 8.13
C ILE A 295 -18.65 2.62 7.17
N ASN A 296 -19.22 2.82 5.99
CA ASN A 296 -19.24 1.85 4.90
C ASN A 296 -18.01 1.99 3.99
N GLU A 297 -17.44 3.19 3.94
CA GLU A 297 -16.21 3.49 3.22
C GLU A 297 -15.37 4.57 3.91
N ALA A 298 -14.10 4.68 3.52
CA ALA A 298 -13.19 5.69 4.11
C ALA A 298 -13.69 7.14 3.90
N ALA A 299 -14.48 7.40 2.86
CA ALA A 299 -15.06 8.71 2.59
C ALA A 299 -16.10 9.13 3.64
N ASP A 300 -16.76 8.19 4.31
CA ASP A 300 -17.75 8.48 5.37
C ASP A 300 -17.11 9.18 6.58
N LEU A 301 -15.80 9.02 6.77
CA LEU A 301 -15.03 9.69 7.83
C LEU A 301 -14.72 11.16 7.51
N ILE A 302 -14.64 11.55 6.23
CA ILE A 302 -14.30 12.92 5.81
C ILE A 302 -15.26 13.96 6.41
N PRO A 303 -16.60 13.85 6.27
CA PRO A 303 -17.51 14.82 6.84
C PRO A 303 -17.56 14.80 8.38
N ILE A 304 -17.17 13.69 9.01
CA ILE A 304 -17.05 13.58 10.47
C ILE A 304 -15.81 14.35 10.94
N LEU A 305 -14.66 14.14 10.30
CA LEU A 305 -13.40 14.80 10.60
C LEU A 305 -13.43 16.31 10.31
N ALA A 306 -14.07 16.72 9.21
CA ALA A 306 -14.20 18.14 8.84
C ALA A 306 -14.91 18.97 9.91
N LYS A 307 -15.81 18.36 10.69
CA LYS A 307 -16.55 19.02 11.78
C LYS A 307 -15.77 19.10 13.09
N CYS A 308 -14.62 18.43 13.20
CA CYS A 308 -13.76 18.46 14.38
C CYS A 308 -12.64 19.49 14.34
N ILE A 309 -12.36 20.05 13.15
CA ILE A 309 -11.24 20.98 12.93
C ILE A 309 -11.64 22.43 13.33
N ASN A 310 -12.89 22.65 13.77
CA ASN A 310 -13.39 23.92 14.30
C ASN A 310 -13.70 23.83 15.79
#